data_AF-A0A399W846-F1
#
_entry.id   AF-A0A399W846-F1
#
_cell.length_a   1.000
_cell.length_b   1.000
_cell.length_c   1.000
_cell.angle_alpha   90.00
_cell.angle_beta   90.00
_cell.angle_gamma   90.00
#
_symmetry.space_group_name_H-M   'P 1'
#
loop_
_entity.id
_entity.type
_entity.pdbx_description
1 polymer ?
#
loop_
_entity_poly.entity_id
_entity_poly.type
_entity_poly.pdbx_seq_one_letter_code
_entity_poly.pdbx_strand_id
1 'polypeptide(L)'
;METNEKNLVEMSVVGEISSPQSGPSPYSITPDGKPKILPGIGGITYNVKVGDNAIRWEADHVEPCVSVRNKDRDENGALNLLSCIGNIARVITGDAKGSTGVVTGKHGGIENVLVDFDDRTLEKLAIGDKILIRGIGVGLSFTEYPHIKPINVSPDLLKVLPIREDETKDVFNIPVTHVVPAGIMGSGLGSQQCYRGDYDIQLFDRQNVEKYHLQTLRFGDIVAIMDADHSYGRIYRTGAVSIGVVVHSNCVTAGHGPGVTTLLTSAEGKIVPYLDSTANIGIYLKIGRFRKRSKKKS
;
A
#
# COMPACT_ATOMS: atom_id res chain seq x y z
N MET A 1 12.83 14.91 13.90
CA MET A 1 11.49 14.93 13.31
C MET A 1 10.42 14.98 14.38
N GLU A 2 9.90 16.17 14.66
CA GLU A 2 8.77 16.36 15.57
C GLU A 2 7.43 16.23 14.82
N THR A 3 6.45 15.59 15.47
CA THR A 3 5.11 15.36 14.91
C THR A 3 4.03 15.72 15.92
N ASN A 4 2.80 15.87 15.44
CA ASN A 4 1.62 16.00 16.29
C ASN A 4 1.09 14.65 16.83
N GLU A 5 1.89 13.57 16.84
CA GLU A 5 1.44 12.20 17.19
C GLU A 5 0.64 12.14 18.50
N LYS A 6 1.07 12.88 19.53
CA LYS A 6 0.41 12.94 20.85
C LYS A 6 -1.04 13.44 20.81
N ASN A 7 -1.43 14.13 19.74
CA ASN A 7 -2.76 14.70 19.55
C ASN A 7 -3.63 13.82 18.63
N LEU A 8 -3.10 12.73 18.09
CA LEU A 8 -3.85 11.86 17.20
C LEU A 8 -4.86 11.03 17.97
N VAL A 9 -6.02 10.83 17.35
CA VAL A 9 -7.06 9.94 17.85
C VAL A 9 -6.85 8.56 17.24
N GLU A 10 -6.81 7.55 18.10
CA GLU A 10 -6.88 6.17 17.69
C GLU A 10 -8.34 5.70 17.72
N MET A 11 -8.84 5.14 16.62
CA MET A 11 -10.24 4.72 16.48
C MET A 11 -10.34 3.27 15.99
N SER A 12 -11.26 2.51 16.58
CA SER A 12 -11.57 1.16 16.11
C SER A 12 -12.34 1.23 14.79
N VAL A 13 -11.83 0.56 13.77
CA VAL A 13 -12.57 0.24 12.54
C VAL A 13 -12.58 -1.26 12.33
N VAL A 14 -13.70 -1.78 11.80
CA VAL A 14 -13.91 -3.21 11.61
C VAL A 14 -14.28 -3.50 10.17
N GLY A 15 -13.72 -4.58 9.65
CA GLY A 15 -14.17 -5.24 8.44
C GLY A 15 -14.18 -6.75 8.65
N GLU A 16 -14.43 -7.46 7.57
CA GLU A 16 -14.31 -8.91 7.49
C GLU A 16 -13.41 -9.30 6.31
N ILE A 17 -12.80 -10.48 6.38
CA ILE A 17 -12.05 -11.03 5.26
C ILE A 17 -13.00 -11.18 4.07
N SER A 18 -12.75 -10.45 3.00
CA SER A 18 -13.62 -10.44 1.82
C SER A 18 -13.36 -11.68 0.96
N SER A 19 -14.41 -12.20 0.32
CA SER A 19 -14.25 -13.27 -0.68
C SER A 19 -13.49 -12.74 -1.91
N PRO A 20 -12.73 -13.58 -2.64
CA PRO A 20 -12.25 -13.24 -3.97
C PRO A 20 -13.40 -12.80 -4.88
N GLN A 21 -13.14 -11.84 -5.76
CA GLN A 21 -14.13 -11.28 -6.68
C GLN A 21 -13.74 -11.55 -8.13
N SER A 22 -14.66 -12.14 -8.89
CA SER A 22 -14.49 -12.38 -10.34
C SER A 22 -15.06 -11.26 -11.21
N GLY A 23 -15.81 -10.31 -10.63
CA GLY A 23 -16.66 -9.41 -11.40
C GLY A 23 -17.74 -10.14 -12.20
N PRO A 24 -18.48 -9.43 -13.06
CA PRO A 24 -19.56 -10.00 -13.88
C PRO A 24 -19.04 -10.83 -15.07
N SER A 25 -17.77 -10.64 -15.48
CA SER A 25 -17.12 -11.36 -16.57
C SER A 25 -15.91 -12.10 -16.02
N PRO A 26 -15.70 -13.39 -16.37
CA PRO A 26 -14.50 -14.12 -15.96
C PRO A 26 -13.23 -13.66 -16.69
N TYR A 27 -13.35 -12.78 -17.69
CA TYR A 27 -12.24 -12.29 -18.50
C TYR A 27 -11.78 -10.90 -18.07
N SER A 28 -10.46 -10.74 -17.91
CA SER A 28 -9.75 -9.47 -17.99
C SER A 28 -9.27 -9.23 -19.42
N ILE A 29 -9.31 -7.99 -19.90
CA ILE A 29 -8.95 -7.64 -21.28
C ILE A 29 -7.58 -6.95 -21.30
N THR A 30 -6.64 -7.50 -22.06
CA THR A 30 -5.30 -6.93 -22.23
C THR A 30 -5.31 -5.65 -23.08
N PRO A 31 -4.24 -4.83 -23.11
CA PRO A 31 -4.23 -3.59 -23.88
C PRO A 31 -4.28 -3.81 -25.40
N ASP A 32 -3.89 -4.99 -25.87
CA ASP A 32 -4.04 -5.44 -27.26
C ASP A 32 -5.39 -6.14 -27.53
N GLY A 33 -6.35 -6.05 -26.60
CA GLY A 33 -7.71 -6.52 -26.77
C GLY A 33 -7.91 -8.03 -26.61
N LYS A 34 -6.97 -8.74 -25.99
CA LYS A 34 -7.07 -10.20 -25.79
C LYS A 34 -7.69 -10.53 -24.42
N PRO A 35 -8.63 -11.49 -24.36
CA PRO A 35 -9.17 -11.94 -23.09
C PRO A 35 -8.18 -12.86 -22.36
N LYS A 36 -8.09 -12.72 -21.04
CA LYS A 36 -7.39 -13.62 -20.12
C LYS A 36 -8.28 -13.99 -18.94
N ILE A 37 -8.11 -15.21 -18.41
CA ILE A 37 -8.75 -15.66 -17.17
C ILE A 37 -7.66 -15.80 -16.13
N LEU A 38 -7.71 -14.97 -15.08
CA LEU A 38 -6.66 -14.83 -14.09
C LEU A 38 -7.25 -14.72 -12.68
N PRO A 39 -6.54 -15.19 -11.64
CA PRO A 39 -6.85 -14.80 -10.27
C PRO A 39 -6.58 -13.31 -10.08
N GLY A 40 -7.30 -12.68 -9.14
CA GLY A 40 -7.18 -11.26 -8.89
C GLY A 40 -7.47 -10.86 -7.44
N ILE A 41 -8.35 -9.88 -7.29
CA ILE A 41 -8.66 -9.19 -6.02
C ILE A 41 -9.44 -10.03 -5.01
N GLY A 42 -9.27 -9.69 -3.73
CA GLY A 42 -10.02 -10.24 -2.59
C GLY A 42 -9.51 -11.59 -2.09
N GLY A 43 -9.95 -11.97 -0.90
CA GLY A 43 -9.67 -13.28 -0.33
C GLY A 43 -8.45 -13.35 0.60
N ILE A 44 -8.00 -14.58 0.75
CA ILE A 44 -6.77 -14.94 1.46
C ILE A 44 -5.81 -15.49 0.41
N THR A 45 -4.79 -14.70 0.08
CA THR A 45 -3.72 -15.08 -0.84
C THR A 45 -2.59 -15.76 -0.07
N TYR A 46 -2.56 -17.09 -0.12
CA TYR A 46 -1.64 -17.90 0.70
C TYR A 46 -0.16 -17.81 0.29
N ASN A 47 0.11 -17.67 -1.02
CA ASN A 47 1.44 -17.77 -1.60
C ASN A 47 2.07 -16.44 -2.01
N VAL A 48 1.36 -15.31 -1.86
CA VAL A 48 1.86 -13.96 -2.18
C VAL A 48 1.81 -13.09 -0.92
N LYS A 49 2.96 -12.51 -0.55
CA LYS A 49 3.15 -11.73 0.67
C LYS A 49 3.98 -10.49 0.40
N VAL A 50 3.96 -9.55 1.35
CA VAL A 50 4.89 -8.41 1.34
C VAL A 50 6.34 -8.91 1.23
N GLY A 51 7.08 -8.31 0.31
CA GLY A 51 8.45 -8.70 -0.06
C GLY A 51 8.56 -9.59 -1.30
N ASP A 52 7.47 -10.22 -1.75
CA ASP A 52 7.46 -10.94 -3.02
C ASP A 52 7.48 -9.97 -4.21
N ASN A 53 7.93 -10.43 -5.37
CA ASN A 53 7.86 -9.64 -6.60
C ASN A 53 6.39 -9.35 -6.95
N ALA A 54 6.08 -8.12 -7.36
CA ALA A 54 4.73 -7.68 -7.69
C ALA A 54 4.36 -7.90 -9.16
N ILE A 55 5.30 -8.31 -10.02
CA ILE A 55 5.13 -8.26 -11.49
C ILE A 55 4.96 -9.63 -12.13
N ARG A 56 5.65 -10.65 -11.62
CA ARG A 56 5.87 -11.93 -12.33
C ARG A 56 4.76 -12.96 -12.13
N TRP A 57 3.63 -12.57 -11.58
CA TRP A 57 2.51 -13.46 -11.34
C TRP A 57 1.63 -13.57 -12.60
N GLU A 58 1.11 -14.76 -12.88
CA GLU A 58 0.02 -14.92 -13.86
C GLU A 58 -1.29 -14.56 -13.15
N ALA A 59 -1.52 -13.25 -13.02
CA ALA A 59 -2.52 -12.65 -12.16
C ALA A 59 -2.98 -11.28 -12.69
N ASP A 60 -4.10 -10.76 -12.16
CA ASP A 60 -4.59 -9.41 -12.43
C ASP A 60 -5.06 -8.76 -11.12
N HIS A 61 -4.32 -7.77 -10.60
CA HIS A 61 -4.60 -7.11 -9.32
C HIS A 61 -4.60 -8.04 -8.08
N VAL A 62 -3.72 -9.04 -8.01
CA VAL A 62 -3.61 -9.86 -6.81
C VAL A 62 -3.16 -9.01 -5.61
N GLU A 63 -3.93 -9.13 -4.54
CA GLU A 63 -3.69 -8.50 -3.25
C GLU A 63 -2.91 -9.48 -2.35
N PRO A 64 -1.78 -9.07 -1.72
CA PRO A 64 -0.98 -9.95 -0.89
C PRO A 64 -1.68 -10.23 0.45
N CYS A 65 -1.53 -11.47 0.92
CA CYS A 65 -2.03 -11.94 2.22
C CYS A 65 -3.55 -11.83 2.37
N VAL A 66 -4.09 -10.90 3.16
CA VAL A 66 -5.53 -10.86 3.49
C VAL A 66 -6.17 -9.56 3.05
N SER A 67 -7.25 -9.66 2.27
CA SER A 67 -8.09 -8.54 1.89
C SER A 67 -9.26 -8.39 2.86
N VAL A 68 -9.41 -7.20 3.44
CA VAL A 68 -10.42 -6.88 4.45
C VAL A 68 -11.35 -5.80 3.92
N ARG A 69 -12.65 -6.02 4.07
CA ARG A 69 -13.69 -5.09 3.61
C ARG A 69 -14.85 -5.06 4.59
N ASN A 70 -15.53 -3.93 4.72
CA ASN A 70 -16.86 -3.88 5.33
C ASN A 70 -17.95 -3.97 4.25
N LYS A 71 -19.03 -4.71 4.53
CA LYS A 71 -20.16 -4.87 3.62
C LYS A 71 -20.97 -3.59 3.47
N ASP A 72 -21.08 -2.80 4.53
CA ASP A 72 -21.71 -1.50 4.47
C ASP A 72 -20.78 -0.49 3.78
N ARG A 73 -21.32 0.29 2.84
CA ARG A 73 -20.53 1.20 2.00
C ARG A 73 -19.87 2.32 2.80
N ASP A 74 -20.59 2.90 3.76
CA ASP A 74 -20.12 4.05 4.52
C ASP A 74 -19.13 3.59 5.60
N GLU A 75 -19.43 2.48 6.27
CA GLU A 75 -18.47 1.84 7.17
C GLU A 75 -17.21 1.38 6.45
N ASN A 76 -17.32 0.88 5.21
CA ASN A 76 -16.14 0.52 4.41
C ASN A 76 -15.33 1.76 4.02
N GLY A 77 -16.01 2.88 3.76
CA GLY A 77 -15.34 4.16 3.57
C GLY A 77 -14.55 4.59 4.80
N ALA A 78 -15.10 4.43 5.99
CA ALA A 78 -14.41 4.69 7.25
C ALA A 78 -13.25 3.71 7.49
N LEU A 79 -13.42 2.42 7.20
CA LEU A 79 -12.37 1.41 7.25
C LEU A 79 -11.17 1.80 6.38
N ASN A 80 -11.42 2.16 5.12
CA ASN A 80 -10.38 2.58 4.19
C ASN A 80 -9.74 3.91 4.57
N LEU A 81 -10.53 4.87 5.07
CA LEU A 81 -10.01 6.17 5.50
C LEU A 81 -9.08 6.05 6.72
N LEU A 82 -9.53 5.36 7.76
CA LEU A 82 -8.90 5.37 9.08
C LEU A 82 -7.80 4.31 9.27
N SER A 83 -7.74 3.29 8.41
CA SER A 83 -6.65 2.30 8.45
C SER A 83 -5.39 2.90 7.82
N CYS A 84 -4.30 3.10 8.55
CA CYS A 84 -3.02 3.54 7.99
C CYS A 84 -2.04 2.37 7.88
N ILE A 85 -1.10 2.44 6.93
CA ILE A 85 -0.07 1.41 6.77
C ILE A 85 0.78 1.37 8.04
N GLY A 86 0.96 0.17 8.59
CA GLY A 86 1.59 -0.08 9.89
C GLY A 86 0.63 -0.17 11.08
N ASN A 87 -0.68 0.12 10.91
CA ASN A 87 -1.64 -0.12 11.99
C ASN A 87 -1.77 -1.61 12.32
N ILE A 88 -2.04 -1.89 13.60
CA ILE A 88 -2.26 -3.25 14.10
C ILE A 88 -3.68 -3.69 13.73
N ALA A 89 -3.77 -4.86 13.13
CA ALA A 89 -5.01 -5.55 12.82
C ALA A 89 -5.12 -6.81 13.71
N ARG A 90 -6.29 -7.08 14.28
CA ARG A 90 -6.53 -8.23 15.15
C ARG A 90 -7.74 -9.02 14.66
N VAL A 91 -7.58 -10.33 14.54
CA VAL A 91 -8.69 -11.24 14.27
C VAL A 91 -9.56 -11.36 15.52
N ILE A 92 -10.87 -11.13 15.40
CA ILE A 92 -11.79 -11.14 16.56
C ILE A 92 -12.83 -12.27 16.53
N THR A 93 -12.89 -13.06 15.45
CA THR A 93 -13.73 -14.26 15.27
C THR A 93 -12.90 -15.42 14.70
N GLY A 94 -13.53 -16.60 14.55
CA GLY A 94 -12.91 -17.77 13.90
C GLY A 94 -11.78 -18.42 14.68
N ASP A 95 -11.14 -19.40 14.05
CA ASP A 95 -10.08 -20.23 14.66
C ASP A 95 -8.77 -19.46 14.85
N ALA A 96 -8.60 -18.37 14.11
CA ALA A 96 -7.48 -17.45 14.22
C ALA A 96 -7.69 -16.34 15.27
N LYS A 97 -8.85 -16.31 15.98
CA LYS A 97 -9.17 -15.26 16.95
C LYS A 97 -8.03 -14.97 17.91
N GLY A 98 -7.71 -13.69 18.05
CA GLY A 98 -6.63 -13.19 18.91
C GLY A 98 -5.31 -13.00 18.18
N SER A 99 -5.13 -13.58 16.99
CA SER A 99 -3.95 -13.36 16.16
C SER A 99 -3.88 -11.92 15.65
N THR A 100 -2.67 -11.40 15.51
CA THR A 100 -2.40 -10.02 15.09
C THR A 100 -1.64 -9.98 13.77
N GLY A 101 -1.98 -9.02 12.93
CA GLY A 101 -1.33 -8.68 11.68
C GLY A 101 -1.10 -7.18 11.59
N VAL A 102 -0.64 -6.74 10.43
CA VAL A 102 -0.31 -5.33 10.17
C VAL A 102 -0.91 -4.89 8.85
N VAL A 103 -1.51 -3.70 8.82
CA VAL A 103 -2.01 -3.08 7.58
C VAL A 103 -0.84 -2.76 6.65
N THR A 104 -0.90 -3.24 5.42
CA THR A 104 0.17 -3.09 4.42
C THR A 104 -0.18 -2.18 3.26
N GLY A 105 -1.47 -1.87 3.08
CA GLY A 105 -1.94 -1.11 1.94
C GLY A 105 -3.45 -0.99 1.87
N LYS A 106 -3.92 -0.31 0.82
CA LYS A 106 -5.32 -0.17 0.47
C LYS A 106 -5.45 -0.25 -1.04
N HIS A 107 -6.53 -0.85 -1.53
CA HIS A 107 -6.82 -0.93 -2.94
C HIS A 107 -8.14 -0.20 -3.23
N GLY A 108 -8.04 0.95 -3.90
CA GLY A 108 -9.16 1.83 -4.21
C GLY A 108 -10.07 1.26 -5.29
N GLY A 109 -11.32 1.73 -5.35
CA GLY A 109 -12.31 1.24 -6.32
C GLY A 109 -13.02 -0.01 -5.80
N ILE A 110 -12.29 -1.07 -5.48
CA ILE A 110 -12.85 -2.20 -4.72
C ILE A 110 -12.96 -1.92 -3.23
N GLU A 111 -12.15 -0.97 -2.74
CA GLU A 111 -12.13 -0.46 -1.37
C GLU A 111 -11.77 -1.55 -0.36
N ASN A 112 -10.68 -2.28 -0.61
CA ASN A 112 -10.12 -3.26 0.32
C ASN A 112 -8.95 -2.66 1.12
N VAL A 113 -8.88 -2.99 2.41
CA VAL A 113 -7.68 -2.81 3.25
C VAL A 113 -6.89 -4.11 3.26
N LEU A 114 -5.57 -4.02 3.09
CA LEU A 114 -4.68 -5.18 2.97
C LEU A 114 -3.94 -5.40 4.29
N VAL A 115 -3.90 -6.64 4.76
CA VAL A 115 -3.30 -6.99 6.06
C VAL A 115 -2.38 -8.20 5.93
N ASP A 116 -1.16 -8.08 6.43
CA ASP A 116 -0.19 -9.17 6.50
C ASP A 116 -0.25 -9.89 7.86
N PHE A 117 -0.57 -11.18 7.82
CA PHE A 117 -0.53 -12.11 8.94
C PHE A 117 0.59 -13.14 8.73
N ASP A 118 0.98 -13.84 9.81
CA ASP A 118 1.93 -14.94 9.69
C ASP A 118 1.30 -16.21 9.09
N ASP A 119 2.14 -17.11 8.57
CA ASP A 119 1.69 -18.33 7.89
C ASP A 119 0.77 -19.18 8.78
N ARG A 120 1.03 -19.27 10.08
CA ARG A 120 0.21 -20.08 11.00
C ARG A 120 -1.18 -19.49 11.21
N THR A 121 -1.26 -18.16 11.16
CA THR A 121 -2.53 -17.44 11.23
C THR A 121 -3.28 -17.64 9.91
N LEU A 122 -2.62 -17.49 8.76
CA LEU A 122 -3.25 -17.66 7.45
C LEU A 122 -3.97 -19.00 7.28
N GLU A 123 -3.37 -20.11 7.74
CA GLU A 123 -3.99 -21.45 7.69
C GLU A 123 -5.25 -21.60 8.55
N LYS A 124 -5.53 -20.64 9.45
CA LYS A 124 -6.69 -20.66 10.36
C LYS A 124 -7.73 -19.60 10.01
N LEU A 125 -7.45 -18.72 9.07
CA LEU A 125 -8.37 -17.67 8.67
C LEU A 125 -9.43 -18.25 7.73
N ALA A 126 -10.64 -17.74 7.85
CA ALA A 126 -11.72 -18.02 6.92
C ALA A 126 -12.29 -16.72 6.33
N ILE A 127 -12.87 -16.82 5.13
CA ILE A 127 -13.67 -15.73 4.55
C ILE A 127 -14.80 -15.38 5.53
N GLY A 128 -15.01 -14.08 5.77
CA GLY A 128 -15.98 -13.58 6.74
C GLY A 128 -15.45 -13.42 8.16
N ASP A 129 -14.22 -13.86 8.47
CA ASP A 129 -13.62 -13.58 9.77
C ASP A 129 -13.47 -12.06 9.98
N LYS A 130 -13.91 -11.58 11.15
CA LYS A 130 -13.88 -10.17 11.48
C LYS A 130 -12.49 -9.74 11.91
N ILE A 131 -12.02 -8.63 11.34
CA ILE A 131 -10.74 -8.01 11.62
C ILE A 131 -11.01 -6.63 12.22
N LEU A 132 -10.53 -6.43 13.45
CA LEU A 132 -10.53 -5.14 14.14
C LEU A 132 -9.18 -4.46 13.91
N ILE A 133 -9.19 -3.27 13.32
CA ILE A 133 -8.01 -2.44 13.13
C ILE A 133 -8.05 -1.28 14.12
N ARG A 134 -6.92 -1.04 14.79
CA ARG A 134 -6.69 0.14 15.62
C ARG A 134 -6.19 1.26 14.69
N GLY A 135 -7.12 2.01 14.11
CA GLY A 135 -6.83 3.05 13.13
C GLY A 135 -6.18 4.28 13.77
N ILE A 136 -4.96 4.62 13.36
CA ILE A 136 -4.23 5.82 13.81
C ILE A 136 -3.25 6.29 12.74
N GLY A 137 -3.24 7.59 12.47
CA GLY A 137 -2.35 8.23 11.48
C GLY A 137 -3.05 9.30 10.64
N VAL A 138 -4.38 9.23 10.51
CA VAL A 138 -5.15 10.32 9.90
C VAL A 138 -5.03 11.59 10.75
N GLY A 139 -4.66 12.69 10.11
CA GLY A 139 -4.38 13.97 10.80
C GLY A 139 -2.94 14.12 11.30
N LEU A 140 -2.06 13.13 11.08
CA LEU A 140 -0.64 13.25 11.34
C LEU A 140 -0.06 14.45 10.56
N SER A 141 0.88 15.16 11.16
CA SER A 141 1.64 16.23 10.52
C SER A 141 3.03 16.35 11.15
N PHE A 142 3.97 16.86 10.36
CA PHE A 142 5.27 17.32 10.85
C PHE A 142 5.11 18.78 11.28
N THR A 143 5.55 19.11 12.50
CA THR A 143 5.40 20.49 13.02
C THR A 143 6.40 21.43 12.36
N GLU A 144 7.63 20.96 12.16
CA GLU A 144 8.72 21.74 11.58
C GLU A 144 8.79 21.66 10.05
N TYR A 145 8.07 20.73 9.42
CA TYR A 145 8.10 20.49 7.97
C TYR A 145 6.68 20.54 7.35
N PRO A 146 5.96 21.66 7.44
CA PRO A 146 4.56 21.76 7.00
C PRO A 146 4.37 21.54 5.49
N HIS A 147 5.43 21.68 4.70
CA HIS A 147 5.46 21.47 3.25
C HIS A 147 5.50 19.98 2.85
N ILE A 148 5.63 19.08 3.82
CA ILE A 148 5.63 17.62 3.65
C ILE A 148 4.40 17.08 4.37
N LYS A 149 3.50 16.43 3.62
CA LYS A 149 2.23 15.94 4.16
C LYS A 149 2.23 14.41 4.27
N PRO A 150 2.03 13.84 5.47
CA PRO A 150 1.72 12.42 5.62
C PRO A 150 0.23 12.14 5.38
N ILE A 151 -0.11 11.03 4.71
CA ILE A 151 -1.51 10.76 4.27
C ILE A 151 -2.02 9.36 4.68
N ASN A 152 -1.22 8.29 4.62
CA ASN A 152 -1.66 6.94 5.02
C ASN A 152 -0.63 6.20 5.89
N VAL A 153 0.17 6.95 6.65
CA VAL A 153 1.26 6.40 7.45
C VAL A 153 0.88 6.39 8.92
N SER A 154 0.98 5.22 9.56
CA SER A 154 0.84 5.13 11.01
C SER A 154 2.07 5.72 11.71
N PRO A 155 1.94 6.24 12.95
CA PRO A 155 3.11 6.68 13.70
C PRO A 155 4.16 5.56 13.89
N ASP A 156 3.71 4.32 14.04
CA ASP A 156 4.61 3.16 14.19
C ASP A 156 5.42 2.87 12.93
N LEU A 157 4.81 2.98 11.74
CA LEU A 157 5.58 2.91 10.48
C LEU A 157 6.53 4.11 10.35
N LEU A 158 6.06 5.32 10.65
CA LEU A 158 6.88 6.53 10.54
C LEU A 158 8.17 6.45 11.38
N LYS A 159 8.10 5.90 12.61
CA LYS A 159 9.25 5.72 13.51
C LYS A 159 10.32 4.77 12.97
N VAL A 160 9.94 3.82 12.11
CA VAL A 160 10.87 2.84 11.53
C VAL A 160 11.28 3.17 10.10
N LEU A 161 10.68 4.20 9.48
CA LEU A 161 11.16 4.72 8.20
C LEU A 161 12.47 5.49 8.42
N PRO A 162 13.55 5.13 7.71
CA PRO A 162 14.86 5.79 7.85
C PRO A 162 14.91 7.15 7.11
N ILE A 163 14.03 8.07 7.50
CA ILE A 163 13.99 9.45 7.02
C ILE A 163 15.18 10.21 7.62
N ARG A 164 15.93 10.93 6.79
CA ARG A 164 17.02 11.80 7.23
C ARG A 164 16.68 13.26 6.93
N GLU A 165 16.64 14.07 7.96
CA GLU A 165 16.43 15.52 7.87
C GLU A 165 17.71 16.21 7.38
N ASP A 166 17.59 17.09 6.37
CA ASP A 166 18.59 18.10 6.03
C ASP A 166 17.99 19.45 6.40
N GLU A 167 18.23 19.87 7.64
CA GLU A 167 17.72 21.13 8.21
C GLU A 167 18.18 22.37 7.42
N THR A 168 19.36 22.31 6.78
CA THR A 168 19.90 23.46 6.03
C THR A 168 19.13 23.74 4.74
N LYS A 169 18.56 22.69 4.13
CA LYS A 169 17.77 22.78 2.91
C LYS A 169 16.27 22.64 3.16
N ASP A 170 15.88 22.34 4.39
CA ASP A 170 14.50 22.08 4.77
C ASP A 170 13.90 20.96 3.90
N VAL A 171 14.59 19.80 3.86
CA VAL A 171 14.16 18.63 3.07
C VAL A 171 14.29 17.31 3.83
N PHE A 172 13.49 16.33 3.43
CA PHE A 172 13.62 14.94 3.85
C PHE A 172 14.35 14.11 2.79
N ASN A 173 15.42 13.44 3.18
CA ASN A 173 16.05 12.39 2.38
C ASN A 173 15.40 11.05 2.72
N ILE A 174 14.76 10.42 1.74
CA ILE A 174 13.96 9.20 1.95
C ILE A 174 14.46 8.09 1.03
N PRO A 175 14.76 6.88 1.56
CA PRO A 175 15.15 5.78 0.70
C PRO A 175 13.96 5.23 -0.06
N VAL A 176 14.20 4.95 -1.34
CA VAL A 176 13.23 4.34 -2.24
C VAL A 176 13.91 3.26 -3.07
N THR A 177 13.18 2.23 -3.47
CA THR A 177 13.69 1.23 -4.41
C THR A 177 13.66 1.72 -5.84
N HIS A 178 12.67 2.55 -6.19
CA HIS A 178 12.42 3.02 -7.54
C HIS A 178 12.01 4.50 -7.53
N VAL A 179 12.39 5.20 -8.61
CA VAL A 179 11.96 6.55 -8.92
C VAL A 179 11.15 6.49 -10.21
N VAL A 180 9.85 6.78 -10.12
CA VAL A 180 8.84 6.58 -11.16
C VAL A 180 8.38 7.95 -11.66
N PRO A 181 8.31 8.20 -12.98
CA PRO A 181 7.77 9.47 -13.47
C PRO A 181 6.24 9.50 -13.39
N ALA A 182 5.64 10.65 -13.09
CA ALA A 182 4.18 10.80 -13.10
C ALA A 182 3.52 10.40 -14.43
N GLY A 183 4.24 10.54 -15.55
CA GLY A 183 3.74 10.23 -16.89
C GLY A 183 3.38 8.76 -17.15
N ILE A 184 3.80 7.83 -16.27
CA ILE A 184 3.42 6.41 -16.36
C ILE A 184 2.45 5.98 -15.26
N MET A 185 1.92 6.92 -14.49
CA MET A 185 0.84 6.64 -13.54
C MET A 185 -0.50 6.57 -14.27
N GLY A 186 -1.44 5.75 -13.79
CA GLY A 186 -2.69 5.43 -14.49
C GLY A 186 -3.91 5.43 -13.59
N SER A 187 -4.59 4.29 -13.53
CA SER A 187 -5.83 4.08 -12.78
C SER A 187 -5.72 4.61 -11.35
N GLY A 188 -6.76 5.27 -10.85
CA GLY A 188 -6.77 6.01 -9.58
C GLY A 188 -6.47 7.51 -9.70
N LEU A 189 -6.02 8.00 -10.87
CA LEU A 189 -6.06 9.42 -11.22
C LEU A 189 -7.52 9.92 -11.31
N GLY A 190 -7.75 11.18 -10.92
CA GLY A 190 -9.09 11.77 -10.85
C GLY A 190 -9.85 11.54 -9.54
N SER A 191 -9.32 10.72 -8.61
CA SER A 191 -9.80 10.68 -7.24
C SER A 191 -9.63 12.06 -6.57
N GLN A 192 -10.67 12.51 -5.85
CA GLN A 192 -10.68 13.79 -5.12
C GLN A 192 -9.86 13.75 -3.82
N GLN A 193 -9.25 12.60 -3.49
CA GLN A 193 -8.52 12.36 -2.25
C GLN A 193 -7.47 11.25 -2.41
N CYS A 194 -6.48 11.20 -1.51
CA CYS A 194 -5.40 10.19 -1.50
C CYS A 194 -5.39 9.27 -0.27
N TYR A 195 -6.44 9.28 0.55
CA TYR A 195 -6.56 8.58 1.83
C TYR A 195 -7.18 7.18 1.75
N ARG A 196 -8.11 6.90 0.83
CA ARG A 196 -8.90 5.64 0.84
C ARG A 196 -8.37 4.55 -0.08
N GLY A 197 -7.36 4.82 -0.90
CA GLY A 197 -6.88 3.86 -1.88
C GLY A 197 -5.57 4.28 -2.52
N ASP A 198 -5.25 3.61 -3.61
CA ASP A 198 -4.02 3.67 -4.37
C ASP A 198 -4.25 4.19 -5.80
N TYR A 199 -3.19 4.12 -6.59
CA TYR A 199 -3.20 4.37 -8.03
C TYR A 199 -1.99 3.68 -8.68
N ASP A 200 -2.08 3.43 -9.98
CA ASP A 200 -1.31 2.36 -10.61
C ASP A 200 -0.09 2.85 -11.37
N ILE A 201 1.02 2.12 -11.27
CA ILE A 201 2.19 2.26 -12.16
C ILE A 201 1.94 1.41 -13.41
N GLN A 202 1.78 2.04 -14.57
CA GLN A 202 1.55 1.31 -15.83
C GLN A 202 2.83 0.66 -16.35
N LEU A 203 2.73 -0.58 -16.81
CA LEU A 203 3.87 -1.40 -17.27
C LEU A 203 3.78 -1.81 -18.76
N PHE A 204 2.94 -1.14 -19.54
CA PHE A 204 2.65 -1.54 -20.93
C PHE A 204 3.67 -1.04 -21.95
N ASP A 205 4.58 -0.13 -21.56
CA ASP A 205 5.70 0.29 -22.39
C ASP A 205 7.01 -0.33 -21.89
N ARG A 206 7.57 -1.21 -22.72
CA ARG A 206 8.78 -1.97 -22.37
C ARG A 206 9.99 -1.06 -22.14
N GLN A 207 10.12 0.04 -22.88
CA GLN A 207 11.26 0.96 -22.72
C GLN A 207 11.22 1.62 -21.34
N ASN A 208 10.05 2.11 -20.90
CA ASN A 208 9.88 2.65 -19.56
C ASN A 208 10.09 1.59 -18.48
N VAL A 209 9.56 0.37 -18.64
CA VAL A 209 9.78 -0.73 -17.69
C VAL A 209 11.27 -1.01 -17.49
N GLU A 210 12.04 -1.11 -18.58
CA GLU A 210 13.49 -1.35 -18.52
C GLU A 210 14.24 -0.16 -17.92
N LYS A 211 13.93 1.07 -18.37
CA LYS A 211 14.57 2.32 -17.94
C LYS A 211 14.43 2.56 -16.44
N TYR A 212 13.26 2.27 -15.87
CA TYR A 212 12.96 2.48 -14.46
C TYR A 212 13.03 1.20 -13.62
N HIS A 213 13.52 0.09 -14.19
CA HIS A 213 13.68 -1.22 -13.53
C HIS A 213 12.40 -1.80 -12.89
N LEU A 214 11.22 -1.45 -13.43
CA LEU A 214 9.92 -1.72 -12.82
C LEU A 214 9.60 -3.22 -12.71
N GLN A 215 10.25 -4.07 -13.51
CA GLN A 215 10.13 -5.53 -13.42
C GLN A 215 10.61 -6.12 -12.08
N THR A 216 11.33 -5.33 -11.28
CA THR A 216 11.88 -5.75 -9.99
C THR A 216 11.05 -5.30 -8.79
N LEU A 217 9.99 -4.50 -9.00
CA LEU A 217 9.08 -4.06 -7.95
C LEU A 217 8.57 -5.23 -7.11
N ARG A 218 8.54 -5.02 -5.80
CA ARG A 218 8.01 -5.97 -4.81
C ARG A 218 6.85 -5.36 -4.05
N PHE A 219 5.96 -6.21 -3.56
CA PHE A 219 4.96 -5.79 -2.58
C PHE A 219 5.67 -5.17 -1.37
N GLY A 220 5.19 -4.00 -0.94
CA GLY A 220 5.74 -3.25 0.17
C GLY A 220 6.94 -2.36 -0.16
N ASP A 221 7.42 -2.34 -1.41
CA ASP A 221 8.51 -1.44 -1.80
C ASP A 221 8.10 0.01 -1.63
N ILE A 222 9.00 0.82 -1.05
CA ILE A 222 8.88 2.26 -1.02
C ILE A 222 9.34 2.79 -2.37
N VAL A 223 8.52 3.62 -3.00
CA VAL A 223 8.80 4.23 -4.31
C VAL A 223 8.58 5.74 -4.26
N ALA A 224 9.34 6.49 -5.05
CA ALA A 224 9.07 7.90 -5.31
C ALA A 224 8.36 8.05 -6.66
N ILE A 225 7.28 8.84 -6.71
CA ILE A 225 6.72 9.36 -7.94
C ILE A 225 7.13 10.82 -8.09
N MET A 226 7.86 11.10 -9.17
CA MET A 226 8.33 12.43 -9.53
C MET A 226 7.27 13.18 -10.30
N ASP A 227 7.20 14.49 -10.09
CA ASP A 227 6.24 15.42 -10.68
C ASP A 227 4.77 15.09 -10.33
N ALA A 228 4.55 14.51 -9.15
CA ALA A 228 3.22 14.13 -8.64
C ALA A 228 2.95 14.75 -7.27
N ASP A 229 1.88 15.55 -7.18
CA ASP A 229 1.37 16.10 -5.92
C ASP A 229 0.12 15.33 -5.49
N HIS A 230 0.18 14.76 -4.28
CA HIS A 230 -0.91 14.01 -3.66
C HIS A 230 -1.55 14.74 -2.48
N SER A 231 -1.31 16.05 -2.33
CA SER A 231 -1.77 16.83 -1.17
C SER A 231 -3.27 16.74 -0.92
N TYR A 232 -4.07 16.54 -1.97
CA TYR A 232 -5.52 16.38 -1.93
C TYR A 232 -5.93 15.23 -2.87
N GLY A 233 -6.39 15.55 -4.08
CA GLY A 233 -6.40 14.61 -5.20
C GLY A 233 -5.02 14.52 -5.86
N ARG A 234 -4.85 13.53 -6.73
CA ARG A 234 -3.60 13.28 -7.45
C ARG A 234 -3.51 14.15 -8.69
N ILE A 235 -2.46 14.95 -8.82
CA ILE A 235 -2.20 15.79 -10.00
C ILE A 235 -0.74 15.68 -10.44
N TYR A 236 -0.52 15.91 -11.73
CA TYR A 236 0.81 16.22 -12.24
C TYR A 236 1.19 17.64 -11.82
N ARG A 237 2.36 17.80 -11.20
CA ARG A 237 2.93 19.09 -10.84
C ARG A 237 4.45 19.01 -10.89
N THR A 238 5.05 19.71 -11.85
CA THR A 238 6.51 19.74 -12.01
C THR A 238 7.19 20.11 -10.69
N GLY A 239 8.18 19.31 -10.29
CA GLY A 239 8.95 19.47 -9.07
C GLY A 239 8.30 18.89 -7.81
N ALA A 240 7.03 18.51 -7.85
CA ALA A 240 6.40 17.81 -6.73
C ALA A 240 6.95 16.37 -6.61
N VAL A 241 7.00 15.84 -5.39
CA VAL A 241 7.46 14.48 -5.12
C VAL A 241 6.51 13.81 -4.14
N SER A 242 6.08 12.60 -4.49
CA SER A 242 5.24 11.75 -3.64
C SER A 242 5.92 10.44 -3.34
N ILE A 243 5.90 10.00 -2.08
CA ILE A 243 6.39 8.69 -1.64
C ILE A 243 5.21 7.78 -1.38
N GLY A 244 5.28 6.54 -1.86
CA GLY A 244 4.25 5.55 -1.64
C GLY A 244 4.79 4.14 -1.46
N VAL A 245 3.88 3.22 -1.17
CA VAL A 245 4.13 1.78 -1.00
C VAL A 245 3.43 1.02 -2.11
N VAL A 246 4.11 0.05 -2.72
CA VAL A 246 3.49 -0.89 -3.68
C VAL A 246 2.58 -1.88 -2.94
N VAL A 247 1.30 -1.94 -3.28
CA VAL A 247 0.29 -2.65 -2.48
C VAL A 247 -0.39 -3.83 -3.18
N HIS A 248 -0.52 -3.84 -4.51
CA HIS A 248 -1.03 -4.99 -5.27
C HIS A 248 -0.16 -5.32 -6.50
N SER A 249 -0.40 -6.48 -7.12
CA SER A 249 0.38 -6.98 -8.25
C SER A 249 0.19 -6.14 -9.51
N ASN A 250 0.94 -6.48 -10.56
CA ASN A 250 0.62 -6.01 -11.91
C ASN A 250 -0.80 -6.40 -12.32
N CYS A 251 -1.19 -5.77 -13.42
CA CYS A 251 -2.50 -5.87 -13.99
C CYS A 251 -2.34 -6.03 -15.49
N VAL A 252 -3.24 -6.80 -16.09
CA VAL A 252 -3.26 -6.97 -17.55
C VAL A 252 -4.14 -5.92 -18.23
N THR A 253 -5.00 -5.23 -17.46
CA THR A 253 -5.95 -4.25 -18.00
C THR A 253 -5.28 -2.93 -18.35
N ALA A 254 -5.57 -2.36 -19.53
CA ALA A 254 -5.02 -1.08 -19.98
C ALA A 254 -5.25 0.04 -18.94
N GLY A 255 -4.23 0.86 -18.70
CA GLY A 255 -4.28 1.92 -17.69
C GLY A 255 -3.96 1.46 -16.25
N HIS A 256 -3.85 0.16 -16.00
CA HIS A 256 -3.56 -0.41 -14.68
C HIS A 256 -2.13 -0.96 -14.54
N GLY A 257 -1.78 -1.38 -13.33
CA GLY A 257 -0.50 -2.02 -12.97
C GLY A 257 -0.33 -2.09 -11.45
N PRO A 258 0.88 -2.30 -10.90
CA PRO A 258 1.05 -2.35 -9.45
C PRO A 258 0.58 -1.06 -8.79
N GLY A 259 -0.36 -1.18 -7.85
CA GLY A 259 -0.93 -0.06 -7.13
C GLY A 259 0.01 0.52 -6.09
N VAL A 260 -0.04 1.84 -5.90
CA VAL A 260 0.76 2.58 -4.93
C VAL A 260 -0.14 3.37 -3.97
N THR A 261 -0.09 3.05 -2.68
CA THR A 261 -0.72 3.86 -1.62
C THR A 261 0.24 4.96 -1.17
N THR A 262 -0.21 6.22 -1.18
CA THR A 262 0.59 7.40 -0.77
C THR A 262 0.92 7.38 0.72
N LEU A 263 2.20 7.56 1.08
CA LEU A 263 2.64 7.78 2.45
C LEU A 263 2.91 9.25 2.74
N LEU A 264 3.68 9.90 1.86
CA LEU A 264 4.16 11.28 2.01
C LEU A 264 4.06 12.01 0.67
N THR A 265 3.88 13.34 0.70
CA THR A 265 3.91 14.18 -0.51
C THR A 265 4.45 15.56 -0.18
N SER A 266 5.16 16.15 -1.13
CA SER A 266 5.51 17.57 -1.10
C SER A 266 5.26 18.19 -2.46
N ALA A 267 4.32 19.14 -2.49
CA ALA A 267 4.01 19.92 -3.69
C ALA A 267 5.15 20.87 -4.11
N GLU A 268 6.07 21.13 -3.19
CA GLU A 268 7.21 22.04 -3.33
C GLU A 268 8.53 21.30 -3.54
N GLY A 269 8.50 19.97 -3.66
CA GLY A 269 9.71 19.16 -3.89
C GLY A 269 10.64 19.06 -2.69
N LYS A 270 10.11 19.17 -1.46
CA LYS A 270 10.89 19.07 -0.20
C LYS A 270 11.25 17.64 0.21
N ILE A 271 11.07 16.67 -0.68
CA ILE A 271 11.47 15.28 -0.49
C ILE A 271 12.52 14.94 -1.54
N VAL A 272 13.69 14.50 -1.08
CA VAL A 272 14.81 14.05 -1.90
C VAL A 272 14.90 12.52 -1.82
N PRO A 273 14.39 11.78 -2.82
CA PRO A 273 14.51 10.33 -2.81
C PRO A 273 15.94 9.90 -3.10
N TYR A 274 16.42 8.85 -2.44
CA TYR A 274 17.68 8.18 -2.77
C TYR A 274 17.48 6.68 -2.91
N LEU A 275 18.22 6.03 -3.81
CA LEU A 275 18.05 4.62 -4.09
C LEU A 275 18.59 3.74 -2.97
N ASP A 276 17.75 2.82 -2.47
CA ASP A 276 18.08 1.77 -1.53
C ASP A 276 17.24 0.52 -1.82
N SER A 277 17.90 -0.57 -2.24
CA SER A 277 17.26 -1.85 -2.54
C SER A 277 16.54 -2.50 -1.34
N THR A 278 16.82 -2.02 -0.12
CA THR A 278 16.20 -2.49 1.12
C THR A 278 15.00 -1.66 1.56
N ALA A 279 14.59 -0.65 0.78
CA ALA A 279 13.47 0.22 1.10
C ALA A 279 12.11 -0.48 0.92
N ASN A 280 11.72 -1.30 1.90
CA ASN A 280 10.49 -2.08 1.89
C ASN A 280 9.86 -2.14 3.29
N ILE A 281 8.54 -1.92 3.40
CA ILE A 281 7.84 -1.94 4.70
C ILE A 281 7.95 -3.30 5.40
N GLY A 282 8.10 -4.38 4.64
CA GLY A 282 8.31 -5.72 5.17
C GLY A 282 9.60 -5.83 5.98
N ILE A 283 10.68 -5.18 5.52
CA ILE A 283 11.96 -5.11 6.24
C ILE A 283 11.81 -4.29 7.51
N TYR A 284 11.22 -3.10 7.40
CA TYR A 284 11.12 -2.15 8.51
C TYR A 284 10.20 -2.67 9.63
N LEU A 285 9.05 -3.26 9.27
CA LEU A 285 8.07 -3.81 10.21
C LEU A 285 8.29 -5.28 10.55
N LYS A 286 9.25 -5.96 9.89
CA LYS A 286 9.55 -7.39 10.05
C LYS A 286 8.33 -8.30 9.79
N ILE A 287 7.62 -8.03 8.70
CA ILE A 287 6.42 -8.75 8.23
C ILE A 287 6.66 -9.43 6.88
N GLY A 288 5.65 -10.15 6.36
CA GLY A 288 5.75 -10.85 5.08
C GLY A 288 6.94 -11.80 5.02
N ARG A 289 7.74 -11.70 3.95
CA ARG A 289 8.94 -12.53 3.74
C ARG A 289 10.11 -12.21 4.67
N PHE A 290 10.05 -11.09 5.40
CA PHE A 290 11.10 -10.65 6.32
C PHE A 290 10.78 -10.97 7.78
N ARG A 291 9.65 -11.64 8.03
CA ARG A 291 9.27 -12.11 9.36
C ARG A 291 10.31 -13.11 9.88
N LYS A 292 10.82 -12.86 11.09
CA LYS A 292 11.71 -13.81 11.77
C LYS A 292 10.94 -15.11 12.03
N ARG A 293 11.42 -16.23 11.50
CA ARG A 293 10.89 -17.56 11.85
C ARG A 293 11.04 -17.74 13.37
N SER A 294 9.94 -17.94 14.09
CA SER A 294 10.06 -18.37 15.48
C SER A 294 10.76 -19.73 15.47
N LYS A 295 11.88 -19.86 16.19
CA LYS A 295 12.48 -21.16 16.44
C LYS A 295 11.38 -22.02 17.04
N LYS A 296 10.99 -23.10 16.35
CA LYS A 296 10.10 -24.11 16.94
C LYS A 296 10.72 -24.49 18.28
N LYS A 297 10.02 -24.24 19.39
CA LYS A 297 10.25 -25.07 20.58
C LYS A 297 9.78 -26.46 20.15
N SER A 298 10.76 -27.34 19.93
CA SER A 298 10.56 -28.78 19.76
C SER A 298 9.81 -29.36 20.94
#